data_AF-A0A9P5MHI6-F1
#
_entry.id   AF-A0A9P5MHI6-F1
#
_cell.length_a   1.000
_cell.length_b   1.000
_cell.length_c   1.000
_cell.angle_alpha   90.00
_cell.angle_beta   90.00
_cell.angle_gamma   90.00
#
_symmetry.space_group_name_H-M   'P 1'
#
loop_
_entity.id
_entity.type
_entity.pdbx_description
1 polymer ?
#
loop_
_entity_poly.entity_id
_entity_poly.type
_entity_poly.pdbx_seq_one_letter_code
_entity_poly.pdbx_strand_id
1 'polypeptide(L)' 'ACCDTVKKPKLDSHYGRCHAPVTCIDCSRTFHSPAEFKGHTSCVTEAEKYEKSLYKGPR' A
#
# COMPACT_ATOMS: atom_id res chain seq x y z
N ALA A 1 -11.43 15.82 -4.60
CA ALA A 1 -10.54 14.68 -4.91
C ALA A 1 -9.12 15.21 -5.02
N CYS A 2 -8.17 14.59 -4.35
CA CYS A 2 -6.77 14.98 -4.40
C CYS A 2 -5.99 13.93 -5.21
N CYS A 3 -5.27 14.37 -6.24
CA CYS A 3 -4.39 13.52 -7.06
C CYS A 3 -2.91 13.80 -6.74
N ASP A 4 -2.61 14.32 -5.56
CA ASP A 4 -1.23 14.55 -5.14
C ASP A 4 -0.53 13.26 -4.76
N THR A 5 0.70 13.11 -5.24
CA THR A 5 1.62 12.06 -4.79
C THR A 5 2.43 12.60 -3.62
N VAL A 6 2.05 12.22 -2.41
CA VAL A 6 2.73 12.65 -1.18
C VAL A 6 3.66 11.57 -0.63
N LYS A 7 4.82 11.99 -0.12
CA LYS A 7 5.72 11.07 0.61
C LYS A 7 5.07 10.65 1.93
N LYS A 8 5.28 9.39 2.34
CA LYS A 8 4.81 8.80 3.61
C LYS A 8 4.85 9.71 4.85
N PRO A 9 5.95 10.41 5.18
CA PRO A 9 5.99 11.30 6.36
C PRO A 9 5.03 12.49 6.27
N LYS A 10 4.67 12.94 5.07
CA LYS A 10 3.71 14.03 4.84
C LYS A 10 2.28 13.54 4.61
N LEU A 11 2.10 12.23 4.37
CA LEU A 11 0.81 11.62 4.12
C LEU A 11 -0.13 11.76 5.33
N ASP A 12 0.38 11.60 6.55
CA ASP A 12 -0.41 11.74 7.78
C ASP A 12 -1.05 13.13 7.89
N SER A 13 -0.25 14.17 7.67
CA SER A 13 -0.72 15.56 7.66
C SER A 13 -1.68 15.85 6.50
N HIS A 14 -1.42 15.28 5.32
CA HIS A 14 -2.29 15.40 4.15
C HIS A 14 -3.65 14.74 4.38
N TYR A 15 -3.64 13.54 4.97
CA TYR A 15 -4.84 12.75 5.23
C TYR A 15 -5.80 13.48 6.16
N GLY A 16 -5.30 14.17 7.19
CA GLY A 16 -6.11 14.99 8.09
C GLY A 16 -6.78 16.21 7.44
N ARG A 17 -6.43 16.57 6.20
CA ARG A 17 -7.09 17.64 5.43
C ARG A 17 -7.93 17.09 4.29
N CYS A 18 -7.46 16.01 3.67
CA CYS A 18 -8.06 15.48 2.46
C CYS A 18 -9.13 14.43 2.75
N HIS A 19 -8.98 13.64 3.82
CA HIS A 19 -9.85 12.51 4.17
C HIS A 19 -10.17 11.58 2.99
N ALA A 20 -9.25 11.52 2.01
CA ALA A 20 -9.41 10.73 0.81
C ALA A 20 -8.69 9.37 0.96
N PRO A 21 -9.16 8.33 0.24
CA PRO A 21 -8.46 7.06 0.19
C PRO A 21 -7.07 7.24 -0.44
N VAL A 22 -6.08 6.57 0.14
CA VAL A 22 -4.67 6.67 -0.28
C VAL A 22 -4.28 5.37 -0.95
N THR A 23 -3.72 5.44 -2.16
CA THR A 23 -3.24 4.24 -2.85
C THR A 23 -1.72 4.21 -2.83
N CYS A 24 -1.13 3.12 -2.36
CA CYS A 24 0.30 2.89 -2.49
C CYS A 24 0.61 2.59 -3.96
N ILE A 25 1.46 3.41 -4.57
CA ILE A 25 1.84 3.27 -5.98
C ILE A 25 2.66 1.99 -6.23
N ASP A 26 3.38 1.54 -5.20
CA ASP A 26 4.33 0.42 -5.29
C ASP A 26 3.63 -0.96 -5.27
N CYS A 27 2.54 -1.10 -4.51
CA CYS A 27 1.77 -2.34 -4.40
C CYS A 27 0.29 -2.20 -4.84
N SER A 28 -0.09 -1.04 -5.39
CA SER A 28 -1.45 -0.71 -5.81
C SER A 28 -2.53 -0.96 -4.74
N ARG A 29 -2.17 -0.90 -3.45
CA ARG A 29 -3.11 -1.11 -2.34
C ARG A 29 -3.73 0.21 -1.90
N THR A 30 -5.06 0.25 -1.88
CA THR A 30 -5.82 1.39 -1.37
C THR A 30 -6.07 1.25 0.13
N PHE A 31 -5.81 2.33 0.87
CA PHE A 31 -5.99 2.46 2.31
C PHE A 31 -7.05 3.51 2.59
N HIS A 32 -7.95 3.22 3.53
CA HIS A 32 -9.06 4.10 3.89
C HIS A 32 -8.90 4.69 5.28
N SER A 33 -7.81 4.34 5.97
CA SER A 33 -7.56 4.78 7.32
C SER A 33 -6.07 5.01 7.56
N PRO A 34 -5.73 5.95 8.46
CA PRO A 34 -4.34 6.22 8.82
C PRO A 34 -3.69 5.06 9.55
N ALA A 35 -4.46 4.20 10.22
CA ALA A 35 -3.94 2.99 10.84
C ALA A 35 -3.36 2.02 9.79
N GLU A 36 -4.03 1.86 8.64
CA GLU A 36 -3.59 0.91 7.61
C GLU A 36 -2.32 1.36 6.89
N PHE A 37 -2.24 2.62 6.44
CA PHE A 37 -1.05 3.09 5.72
C PHE A 37 0.15 3.38 6.64
N LYS A 38 -0.08 3.64 7.94
CA LYS A 38 1.02 3.76 8.93
C LYS A 38 1.71 2.42 9.18
N GLY A 39 0.93 1.34 9.26
CA GLY A 39 1.46 -0.02 9.42
C GLY A 39 2.09 -0.58 8.14
N HIS A 40 1.81 0.02 6.99
CA HIS A 40 2.38 -0.38 5.71
C HIS A 40 3.81 0.13 5.57
N THR A 41 4.79 -0.53 6.18
CA THR A 41 6.23 -0.16 6.08
C THR A 41 6.96 -0.93 4.97
N SER A 42 6.52 -2.15 4.69
CA SER A 42 6.98 -3.01 3.60
C SER A 42 5.87 -3.19 2.56
N CYS A 43 6.16 -2.84 1.31
CA CYS A 43 5.36 -3.27 0.18
C CYS A 43 5.75 -4.72 -0.11
N VAL A 44 4.86 -5.67 0.17
CA VAL A 44 5.02 -7.02 -0.38
C VAL A 44 4.87 -6.87 -1.89
N THR A 45 5.98 -7.02 -2.60
CA THR A 45 5.99 -6.87 -4.05
C THR A 45 5.28 -8.06 -4.67
N GLU A 46 4.74 -7.92 -5.89
CA GLU A 46 4.10 -9.05 -6.59
C GLU A 46 5.02 -10.28 -6.70
N ALA A 47 6.34 -10.12 -6.63
CA ALA A 47 7.31 -11.22 -6.59
C ALA A 47 7.09 -12.15 -5.38
N GLU A 48 6.88 -11.62 -4.18
CA GLU A 48 6.66 -12.44 -2.98
C GLU A 48 5.29 -13.15 -2.98
N LYS A 49 4.32 -12.63 -3.74
CA LYS A 49 3.00 -13.26 -3.90
C LYS A 49 3.01 -14.36 -4.96
N TYR A 50 3.77 -14.18 -6.05
CA TYR A 50 3.91 -15.18 -7.12
C TYR A 50 4.87 -16.33 -6.76
N GLU A 51 5.87 -16.11 -5.91
CA GLU A 51 6.81 -17.17 -5.48
C GLU A 51 6.22 -18.16 -4.48
N LYS A 52 5.01 -17.92 -3.93
CA LYS A 52 4.25 -18.93 -3.16
C LYS A 52 3.34 -19.82 -4.00
N SER A 53 3.18 -19.55 -5.30
CA SER A 53 2.41 -20.40 -6.22
C SER A 53 3.27 -21.34 -7.07
N LEU A 54 4.59 -21.37 -6.86
CA LEU A 54 5.48 -22.41 -7.42
C LEU A 54 5.70 -23.59 -6.46
N TYR A 55 4.71 -23.96 -5.65
CA TYR A 55 4.70 -25.30 -5.06
C TYR A 55 4.19 -26.32 -6.09
N LYS A 56 5.13 -26.85 -6.88
CA LYS A 56 4.94 -28.15 -7.55
C LYS A 56 4.93 -29.22 -6.45
N GLY A 57 3.75 -29.72 -6.10
CA GLY A 57 3.68 -31.04 -5.47
C GLY A 57 4.19 -32.08 -6.47
N PRO A 58 5.12 -32.99 -6.09
CA PRO A 58 5.45 -34.12 -6.95
C PRO A 58 4.23 -35.05 -7.09
N ARG A 59 4.23 -35.75 -8.23
CA ARG A 59 3.25 -36.74 -8.71
C ARG A 59 2.75 -37.72 -7.65
#